data_AF-F9Z5W2-F1
#
_entry.id   AF-F9Z5W2-F1
#
_cell.length_a   1.000
_cell.length_b   1.000
_cell.length_c   1.000
_cell.angle_alpha   90.00
_cell.angle_beta   90.00
_cell.angle_gamma   90.00
#
_symmetry.space_group_name_H-M   'P 1'
#
loop_
_entity.id
_entity.type
_entity.pdbx_description
1 polymer ?
#
loop_
_entity_poly.entity_id
_entity_poly.type
_entity_poly.pdbx_seq_one_letter_code
_entity_poly.pdbx_strand_id
1 'polypeptide(L)'
;MKRKKLLIFGIFLSFFISCSDELERIPPTTGEVEFKDFGIRDARYYFEENATDLAPLRFTDRIAAKSSALPAVELIPEWDKAIESGHSGVRLVEVPLQSNTFSLYVESVIKSGKLLYQKRAFTRRRLVIARRSSGETDMFVITLVPSSDARGNIGKSLENFRYLGGGDFTGRVFCSTLEGEFVKAFGYTDGCLSGRLLVMKHSELAGHAGEGQYDHYSTIRLAEGMKTRSGTYLFDEGGGAGSGYCPHGYPEGQCPHYGCNDEVVVVACPDCGAINGCFCPRCFYCGQKEKYCSCTRCVRCQHKVWECTCYEYPDPDPDPNPGGGGGGGEVTPGGGSSSSMGTLSKAIFNSASSLSSAQWKKVEDALASMNTDCMGGKMIGALKDKNITIVHDPNIKANGLYNPGTNRMTIKDFNESEVTDQDLERTLFHELLHSLQTNNEDAKLNLEIEAHLAVYRYAVRKKVPLADAIFNIMMLLSDTMDSKYNITDTGSYNDFYQRAINAFKKIDFYKDFQESPSARNMNTNKNLAKTCE
;
A
#
# COMPACT_ATOMS: atom_id res chain seq x y z
N MET A 1 -36.08 22.57 65.94
CA MET A 1 -37.12 21.96 65.06
C MET A 1 -36.52 21.59 63.72
N LYS A 2 -36.98 20.51 63.06
CA LYS A 2 -36.70 20.08 61.65
C LYS A 2 -35.20 20.05 61.23
N ARG A 3 -34.54 18.89 61.14
CA ARG A 3 -34.58 17.91 60.01
C ARG A 3 -34.30 18.50 58.61
N LYS A 4 -33.08 18.29 58.08
CA LYS A 4 -32.71 17.40 56.94
C LYS A 4 -31.17 17.43 56.75
N LYS A 5 -30.46 16.29 56.78
CA LYS A 5 -30.05 15.37 55.66
C LYS A 5 -29.00 16.01 54.71
N LEU A 6 -27.92 15.39 54.22
CA LEU A 6 -27.28 14.03 54.21
C LEU A 6 -25.82 14.23 53.67
N LEU A 7 -24.73 13.43 53.79
CA LEU A 7 -24.22 12.28 54.59
C LEU A 7 -22.64 12.21 54.38
N ILE A 8 -21.80 11.56 55.22
CA ILE A 8 -21.08 10.25 55.05
C ILE A 8 -20.38 10.02 53.69
N PHE A 9 -19.14 9.51 53.55
CA PHE A 9 -18.00 9.05 54.42
C PHE A 9 -16.68 9.19 53.57
N GLY A 10 -15.44 9.04 54.05
CA GLY A 10 -14.92 8.64 55.37
C GLY A 10 -14.15 7.31 55.36
N ILE A 11 -13.02 7.23 56.11
CA ILE A 11 -12.17 6.03 56.42
C ILE A 11 -11.07 5.75 55.35
N PHE A 12 -9.80 6.14 55.58
CA PHE A 12 -8.72 5.54 56.43
C PHE A 12 -8.20 4.19 55.86
N LEU A 13 -6.94 3.90 55.47
CA LEU A 13 -5.55 4.34 55.73
C LEU A 13 -4.73 3.31 56.55
N SER A 14 -3.75 2.68 55.86
CA SER A 14 -2.44 2.17 56.37
C SER A 14 -2.31 0.90 57.24
N PHE A 15 -1.05 0.40 57.27
CA PHE A 15 -0.46 -0.74 58.02
C PHE A 15 -0.77 -2.15 57.45
N PHE A 16 0.15 -3.13 57.38
CA PHE A 16 1.53 -3.28 57.91
C PHE A 16 2.50 -3.99 56.92
N ILE A 17 3.82 -3.78 57.10
CA ILE A 17 4.98 -4.74 56.99
C ILE A 17 5.01 -5.70 55.77
N SER A 18 6.02 -5.69 54.88
CA SER A 18 7.41 -6.10 55.18
C SER A 18 8.44 -5.65 54.12
N CYS A 19 9.74 -5.84 54.40
CA CYS A 19 10.84 -5.67 53.44
C CYS A 19 11.70 -6.94 53.36
N SER A 20 11.95 -7.43 52.13
CA SER A 20 13.21 -8.12 51.74
C SER A 20 13.29 -8.21 50.21
N ASP A 21 14.38 -7.67 49.68
CA ASP A 21 15.18 -8.12 48.53
C ASP A 21 14.62 -8.37 47.12
N GLU A 22 15.35 -7.79 46.17
CA GLU A 22 15.75 -8.29 44.85
C GLU A 22 14.76 -9.11 44.00
N LEU A 23 14.27 -8.44 42.95
CA LEU A 23 14.37 -9.01 41.61
C LEU A 23 14.88 -7.93 40.64
N GLU A 24 15.97 -8.20 39.94
CA GLU A 24 16.52 -7.28 38.94
C GLU A 24 15.49 -7.05 37.83
N ARG A 25 15.03 -5.80 37.68
CA ARG A 25 14.30 -5.41 36.47
C ARG A 25 15.29 -5.21 35.34
N ILE A 26 15.46 -6.27 34.54
CA ILE A 26 16.01 -6.19 33.19
C ILE A 26 15.34 -4.99 32.50
N PRO A 27 16.09 -4.03 31.93
CA PRO A 27 15.50 -2.86 31.30
C PRO A 27 14.65 -3.30 30.10
N PRO A 28 13.58 -2.57 29.76
CA PRO A 28 12.82 -2.85 28.55
C PRO A 28 13.70 -2.54 27.33
N THR A 29 14.39 -3.54 26.81
CA THR A 29 15.01 -3.50 25.47
C THR A 29 13.94 -3.68 24.39
N THR A 30 12.89 -2.86 24.48
CA THR A 30 12.09 -2.47 23.32
C THR A 30 12.97 -1.59 22.46
N GLY A 31 13.75 -2.24 21.59
CA GLY A 31 14.47 -1.58 20.52
C GLY A 31 13.48 -1.05 19.50
N GLU A 32 12.83 0.07 19.81
CA GLU A 32 12.15 0.91 18.82
C GLU A 32 13.23 1.42 17.86
N VAL A 33 13.40 0.71 16.73
CA VAL A 33 14.27 1.16 15.66
C VAL A 33 13.64 2.41 15.08
N GLU A 34 14.19 3.58 15.43
CA GLU A 34 13.67 4.86 14.97
C GLU A 34 13.59 4.89 13.43
N PHE A 35 12.39 5.10 12.91
CA PHE A 35 12.14 5.24 11.48
C PHE A 35 12.64 6.62 11.00
N LYS A 36 13.96 6.76 10.89
CA LYS A 36 14.68 8.03 10.64
C LYS A 36 15.21 8.22 9.23
N ASP A 37 15.50 7.13 8.52
CA ASP A 37 16.35 7.16 7.31
C ASP A 37 15.56 7.35 6.00
N PHE A 38 14.71 8.40 5.95
CA PHE A 38 14.09 8.87 4.71
C PHE A 38 13.75 10.36 4.78
N GLY A 39 14.54 11.18 4.09
CA GLY A 39 14.35 12.62 3.99
C GLY A 39 14.34 13.14 2.56
N ILE A 40 14.40 14.47 2.40
CA ILE A 40 14.29 15.19 1.13
C ILE A 40 15.26 14.66 0.06
N ARG A 41 16.48 14.25 0.45
CA ARG A 41 17.49 13.73 -0.48
C ARG A 41 17.12 12.37 -1.07
N ASP A 42 16.57 11.48 -0.26
CA ASP A 42 16.24 10.10 -0.64
C ASP A 42 14.96 10.09 -1.49
N ALA A 43 13.99 10.93 -1.11
CA ALA A 43 12.82 11.22 -1.91
C ALA A 43 13.18 11.84 -3.28
N ARG A 44 14.15 12.77 -3.31
CA ARG A 44 14.65 13.34 -4.56
C ARG A 44 15.31 12.30 -5.46
N TYR A 45 16.21 11.49 -4.91
CA TYR A 45 16.84 10.41 -5.67
C TYR A 45 15.79 9.43 -6.23
N TYR A 46 14.81 9.03 -5.41
CA TYR A 46 13.73 8.14 -5.83
C TYR A 46 12.89 8.75 -6.98
N PHE A 47 12.59 10.05 -6.94
CA PHE A 47 11.95 10.75 -8.05
C PHE A 47 12.83 10.79 -9.31
N GLU A 48 14.09 11.18 -9.19
CA GLU A 48 15.02 11.30 -10.33
C GLU A 48 15.34 9.93 -10.98
N GLU A 49 15.18 8.82 -10.26
CA GLU A 49 15.34 7.46 -10.77
C GLU A 49 14.03 6.87 -11.36
N ASN A 50 12.86 7.18 -10.78
CA ASN A 50 11.61 6.44 -11.07
C ASN A 50 10.50 7.28 -11.77
N ALA A 51 10.63 8.61 -11.87
CA ALA A 51 9.62 9.45 -12.52
C ALA A 51 9.79 9.48 -14.06
N THR A 52 8.71 9.20 -14.78
CA THR A 52 8.65 9.06 -16.25
C THR A 52 8.02 10.26 -16.96
N ASP A 53 7.06 10.92 -16.31
CA ASP A 53 6.34 12.12 -16.72
C ASP A 53 6.00 12.91 -15.42
N LEU A 54 5.62 14.18 -15.51
CA LEU A 54 5.07 14.93 -14.37
C LEU A 54 4.00 15.92 -14.86
N ALA A 55 2.76 15.44 -14.92
CA ALA A 55 1.65 16.11 -15.55
C ALA A 55 0.57 16.59 -14.56
N PRO A 56 -0.23 17.59 -14.93
CA PRO A 56 -1.39 18.02 -14.13
C PRO A 56 -2.46 16.92 -14.07
N LEU A 57 -3.18 16.89 -12.93
CA LEU A 57 -4.36 16.06 -12.68
C LEU A 57 -5.39 16.15 -13.81
N ARG A 58 -5.85 14.99 -14.28
CA ARG A 58 -6.82 14.76 -15.36
C ARG A 58 -8.04 14.01 -14.83
N PHE A 59 -9.19 14.19 -15.48
CA PHE A 59 -10.40 13.42 -15.22
C PHE A 59 -10.91 12.63 -16.44
N THR A 60 -10.30 12.84 -17.62
CA THR A 60 -10.59 12.10 -18.84
C THR A 60 -9.38 11.31 -19.35
N ASP A 61 -9.65 10.25 -20.10
CA ASP A 61 -8.66 9.28 -20.57
C ASP A 61 -7.94 9.79 -21.84
N ARG A 62 -6.69 9.39 -22.07
CA ARG A 62 -5.72 10.10 -22.96
C ARG A 62 -6.01 9.97 -24.48
N ILE A 63 -7.05 10.64 -24.99
CA ILE A 63 -7.30 10.77 -26.44
C ILE A 63 -6.21 11.65 -27.08
N ALA A 64 -5.58 11.16 -28.15
CA ALA A 64 -4.39 11.74 -28.77
C ALA A 64 -4.65 12.97 -29.66
N ALA A 65 -5.19 14.05 -29.09
CA ALA A 65 -5.40 15.32 -29.77
C ALA A 65 -4.13 16.18 -29.80
N LYS A 66 -3.46 16.29 -30.96
CA LYS A 66 -2.42 17.31 -31.19
C LYS A 66 -3.07 18.69 -31.31
N SER A 67 -2.71 19.62 -30.43
CA SER A 67 -2.98 21.04 -30.60
C SER A 67 -1.83 21.88 -30.05
N SER A 68 -1.67 23.11 -30.56
CA SER A 68 -0.41 23.86 -30.54
C SER A 68 -0.57 25.32 -30.10
N ALA A 69 -1.58 25.61 -29.27
CA ALA A 69 -1.94 26.98 -28.85
C ALA A 69 -1.33 27.40 -27.50
N LEU A 70 -1.09 26.45 -26.60
CA LEU A 70 -0.40 26.65 -25.33
C LEU A 70 0.93 25.87 -25.33
N PRO A 71 1.98 26.35 -24.63
CA PRO A 71 3.09 25.48 -24.28
C PRO A 71 2.58 24.32 -23.41
N ALA A 72 3.28 23.19 -23.42
CA ALA A 72 2.97 22.10 -22.51
C ALA A 72 3.06 22.60 -21.05
N VAL A 73 2.09 22.21 -20.22
CA VAL A 73 2.11 22.50 -18.78
C VAL A 73 3.29 21.77 -18.19
N GLU A 74 4.30 22.54 -17.79
CA GLU A 74 5.54 22.03 -17.21
C GLU A 74 5.39 22.11 -15.68
N LEU A 75 5.60 20.99 -14.99
CA LEU A 75 5.61 20.94 -13.52
C LEU A 75 7.04 20.72 -13.05
N ILE A 76 7.52 21.60 -12.15
CA ILE A 76 8.91 21.63 -11.69
C ILE A 76 8.90 21.49 -10.16
N PRO A 77 9.46 20.41 -9.58
CA PRO A 77 9.52 20.25 -8.13
C PRO A 77 10.49 21.25 -7.46
N GLU A 78 9.97 22.07 -6.55
CA GLU A 78 10.73 23.03 -5.74
C GLU A 78 11.38 22.33 -4.54
N TRP A 79 12.44 21.55 -4.80
CA TRP A 79 13.15 20.76 -3.78
C TRP A 79 13.73 21.58 -2.63
N ASP A 80 14.01 22.88 -2.84
CA ASP A 80 14.43 23.83 -1.81
C ASP A 80 13.31 24.18 -0.80
N LYS A 81 12.05 23.93 -1.19
CA LYS A 81 10.84 24.14 -0.38
C LYS A 81 10.16 22.82 -0.01
N ALA A 82 10.83 21.70 -0.23
CA ALA A 82 10.34 20.38 0.17
C ALA A 82 10.18 20.30 1.69
N ILE A 83 9.15 19.58 2.14
CA ILE A 83 8.73 19.54 3.53
C ILE A 83 8.62 18.08 3.99
N GLU A 84 9.31 17.75 5.07
CA GLU A 84 9.20 16.44 5.71
C GLU A 84 8.00 16.43 6.67
N SER A 85 7.16 15.41 6.57
CA SER A 85 6.04 15.14 7.49
C SER A 85 5.93 13.63 7.73
N GLY A 86 5.30 13.16 8.82
CA GLY A 86 5.28 11.73 9.11
C GLY A 86 5.02 11.32 10.55
N HIS A 87 4.85 10.03 10.75
CA HIS A 87 4.76 9.35 12.04
C HIS A 87 5.52 8.01 12.00
N SER A 88 5.25 7.09 12.92
CA SER A 88 5.96 5.80 13.02
C SER A 88 5.74 4.86 11.83
N GLY A 89 4.57 4.92 11.17
CA GLY A 89 4.25 4.08 10.01
C GLY A 89 4.63 4.66 8.64
N VAL A 90 4.85 5.97 8.54
CA VAL A 90 5.12 6.63 7.25
C VAL A 90 5.88 7.95 7.40
N ARG A 91 6.88 8.17 6.55
CA ARG A 91 7.48 9.48 6.26
C ARG A 91 7.03 9.95 4.89
N LEU A 92 6.73 11.23 4.78
CA LEU A 92 6.49 11.92 3.53
C LEU A 92 7.59 12.94 3.28
N VAL A 93 7.90 13.13 2.01
CA VAL A 93 8.42 14.39 1.50
C VAL A 93 7.36 15.01 0.61
N GLU A 94 6.86 16.17 1.01
CA GLU A 94 5.90 16.99 0.27
C GLU A 94 6.66 18.10 -0.46
N VAL A 95 6.75 18.03 -1.78
CA VAL A 95 7.49 18.98 -2.62
C VAL A 95 6.51 19.89 -3.36
N PRO A 96 6.51 21.21 -3.16
CA PRO A 96 5.72 22.13 -3.98
C PRO A 96 6.06 21.99 -5.45
N LEU A 97 5.06 22.03 -6.33
CA LEU A 97 5.28 22.05 -7.78
C LEU A 97 5.07 23.47 -8.32
N GLN A 98 6.15 24.09 -8.78
CA GLN A 98 6.08 25.27 -9.64
C GLN A 98 5.54 24.85 -11.01
N SER A 99 4.92 25.79 -11.73
CA SER A 99 4.58 25.59 -13.15
C SER A 99 4.84 26.84 -13.99
N ASN A 100 4.92 26.64 -15.32
CA ASN A 100 4.97 27.70 -16.31
C ASN A 100 3.59 28.36 -16.54
N THR A 101 2.50 27.69 -16.15
CA THR A 101 1.13 28.24 -16.05
C THR A 101 0.75 28.55 -14.59
N PHE A 102 -0.37 29.25 -14.40
CA PHE A 102 -1.11 29.21 -13.15
C PHE A 102 -2.33 28.30 -13.31
N SER A 103 -2.62 27.48 -12.30
CA SER A 103 -3.83 26.65 -12.28
C SER A 103 -4.94 27.27 -11.42
N LEU A 104 -6.16 27.18 -11.94
CA LEU A 104 -7.39 27.54 -11.25
C LEU A 104 -8.36 26.36 -11.26
N TYR A 105 -9.31 26.35 -10.32
CA TYR A 105 -10.50 25.51 -10.41
C TYR A 105 -11.74 26.38 -10.59
N VAL A 106 -12.73 25.83 -11.28
CA VAL A 106 -14.11 26.31 -11.31
C VAL A 106 -14.95 25.28 -10.56
N GLU A 107 -15.58 25.70 -9.47
CA GLU A 107 -16.56 24.88 -8.73
C GLU A 107 -17.97 25.35 -9.08
N SER A 108 -18.84 24.44 -9.51
CA SER A 108 -20.27 24.69 -9.73
C SER A 108 -21.09 23.83 -8.77
N VAL A 109 -21.74 24.43 -7.78
CA VAL A 109 -22.55 23.69 -6.79
C VAL A 109 -24.01 23.65 -7.25
N ILE A 110 -24.55 22.45 -7.40
CA ILE A 110 -25.84 22.18 -8.03
C ILE A 110 -26.73 21.39 -7.06
N LYS A 111 -27.99 21.79 -6.92
CA LYS A 111 -29.01 21.08 -6.13
C LYS A 111 -30.32 20.93 -6.91
N SER A 112 -30.84 19.70 -6.98
CA SER A 112 -32.04 19.31 -7.74
C SER A 112 -32.04 19.87 -9.16
N GLY A 113 -30.92 19.66 -9.87
CA GLY A 113 -30.67 20.16 -11.23
C GLY A 113 -30.43 21.68 -11.36
N LYS A 114 -30.46 22.46 -10.27
CA LYS A 114 -30.28 23.92 -10.31
C LYS A 114 -28.91 24.33 -9.78
N LEU A 115 -28.16 25.10 -10.57
CA LEU A 115 -26.95 25.78 -10.12
C LEU A 115 -27.29 26.74 -8.98
N LEU A 116 -26.69 26.52 -7.79
CA LEU A 116 -26.82 27.41 -6.63
C LEU A 116 -25.79 28.55 -6.69
N TYR A 117 -24.55 28.22 -7.08
CA TYR A 117 -23.48 29.18 -7.34
C TYR A 117 -22.34 28.55 -8.13
N GLN A 118 -21.58 29.38 -8.85
CA GLN A 118 -20.26 29.05 -9.37
C GLN A 118 -19.20 29.87 -8.66
N LYS A 119 -18.02 29.28 -8.40
CA LYS A 119 -16.85 29.93 -7.77
C LYS A 119 -15.58 29.61 -8.53
N ARG A 120 -14.58 30.48 -8.44
CA ARG A 120 -13.26 30.30 -9.04
C ARG A 120 -12.17 30.77 -8.08
N ALA A 121 -11.12 29.98 -7.92
CA ALA A 121 -9.91 30.36 -7.18
C ALA A 121 -8.71 29.54 -7.67
N PHE A 122 -7.50 29.96 -7.26
CA PHE A 122 -6.26 29.27 -7.60
C PHE A 122 -6.12 27.94 -6.83
N THR A 123 -5.56 26.94 -7.49
CA THR A 123 -5.11 25.70 -6.82
C THR A 123 -3.63 25.82 -6.43
N ARG A 124 -3.12 24.85 -5.68
CA ARG A 124 -1.68 24.54 -5.66
C ARG A 124 -1.45 23.05 -5.79
N ARG A 125 -0.26 22.68 -6.26
CA ARG A 125 0.16 21.29 -6.48
C ARG A 125 1.35 20.95 -5.60
N ARG A 126 1.41 19.69 -5.14
CA ARG A 126 2.62 19.10 -4.56
C ARG A 126 2.83 17.70 -5.13
N LEU A 127 4.08 17.33 -5.32
CA LEU A 127 4.49 15.94 -5.37
C LEU A 127 4.57 15.44 -3.93
N VAL A 128 4.00 14.28 -3.65
CA VAL A 128 4.11 13.59 -2.36
C VAL A 128 4.84 12.28 -2.60
N ILE A 129 5.93 12.09 -1.87
CA ILE A 129 6.73 10.87 -1.89
C ILE A 129 6.60 10.22 -0.52
N ALA A 130 5.96 9.06 -0.44
CA ALA A 130 5.50 8.44 0.80
C ALA A 130 6.24 7.13 1.08
N ARG A 131 7.19 7.16 2.01
CA ARG A 131 7.96 6.00 2.48
C ARG A 131 7.27 5.36 3.68
N ARG A 132 6.73 4.16 3.50
CA ARG A 132 6.10 3.36 4.58
C ARG A 132 7.15 2.62 5.40
N SER A 133 6.82 2.28 6.65
CA SER A 133 7.63 1.39 7.49
C SER A 133 7.81 -0.01 6.91
N SER A 134 6.96 -0.42 5.96
CA SER A 134 7.13 -1.64 5.15
C SER A 134 8.35 -1.62 4.21
N GLY A 135 8.94 -0.45 3.96
CA GLY A 135 10.00 -0.27 2.96
C GLY A 135 9.49 -0.01 1.54
N GLU A 136 8.20 0.25 1.37
CA GLU A 136 7.56 0.71 0.14
C GLU A 136 7.69 2.25 0.01
N THR A 137 7.83 2.75 -1.23
CA THR A 137 7.76 4.20 -1.53
C THR A 137 6.71 4.44 -2.61
N ASP A 138 5.65 5.18 -2.30
CA ASP A 138 4.72 5.69 -3.32
C ASP A 138 5.15 7.08 -3.81
N MET A 139 4.83 7.42 -5.07
CA MET A 139 4.84 8.79 -5.57
C MET A 139 3.48 9.15 -6.20
N PHE A 140 2.94 10.31 -5.84
CA PHE A 140 1.70 10.83 -6.41
C PHE A 140 1.67 12.35 -6.37
N VAL A 141 0.93 12.98 -7.29
CA VAL A 141 0.68 14.42 -7.27
C VAL A 141 -0.62 14.69 -6.52
N ILE A 142 -0.62 15.68 -5.62
CA ILE A 142 -1.83 16.22 -5.01
C ILE A 142 -2.16 17.60 -5.58
N THR A 143 -3.43 17.82 -5.90
CA THR A 143 -3.98 19.14 -6.26
C THR A 143 -4.88 19.62 -5.12
N LEU A 144 -4.49 20.74 -4.52
CA LEU A 144 -5.20 21.40 -3.42
C LEU A 144 -6.28 22.34 -3.98
N VAL A 145 -7.54 22.05 -3.68
CA VAL A 145 -8.71 22.85 -4.04
C VAL A 145 -9.29 23.44 -2.75
N PRO A 146 -9.02 24.73 -2.42
CA PRO A 146 -9.52 25.33 -1.18
C PRO A 146 -11.05 25.40 -1.14
N SER A 147 -11.64 25.28 0.04
CA SER A 147 -13.09 25.46 0.20
C SER A 147 -13.47 26.93 0.25
N SER A 148 -14.69 27.23 -0.18
CA SER A 148 -15.24 28.59 -0.18
C SER A 148 -15.69 29.11 1.19
N ASP A 149 -15.69 28.27 2.23
CA ASP A 149 -15.90 28.63 3.63
C ASP A 149 -14.60 28.65 4.46
N ALA A 150 -13.44 28.42 3.81
CA ALA A 150 -12.12 28.55 4.43
C ALA A 150 -11.90 30.00 4.92
N ARG A 151 -11.45 30.12 6.18
CA ARG A 151 -11.26 31.42 6.86
C ARG A 151 -9.79 31.83 6.80
N GLY A 152 -9.53 33.14 6.83
CA GLY A 152 -8.17 33.67 6.85
C GLY A 152 -7.51 33.73 5.46
N ASN A 153 -6.20 33.51 5.40
CA ASN A 153 -5.41 33.71 4.19
C ASN A 153 -5.23 32.38 3.44
N ILE A 154 -6.11 32.11 2.46
CA ILE A 154 -6.09 30.91 1.62
C ILE A 154 -4.72 30.66 0.98
N GLY A 155 -4.00 31.72 0.56
CA GLY A 155 -2.67 31.60 -0.04
C GLY A 155 -1.63 31.01 0.93
N LYS A 156 -1.59 31.51 2.17
CA LYS A 156 -0.76 30.96 3.24
C LYS A 156 -1.21 29.56 3.67
N SER A 157 -2.51 29.30 3.62
CA SER A 157 -3.07 27.98 3.98
C SER A 157 -2.62 26.88 3.01
N LEU A 158 -2.58 27.16 1.71
CA LEU A 158 -2.04 26.28 0.68
C LEU A 158 -0.51 26.04 0.82
N GLU A 159 0.22 26.98 1.43
CA GLU A 159 1.65 26.85 1.77
C GLU A 159 1.84 26.05 3.07
N ASN A 160 0.99 26.27 4.08
CA ASN A 160 1.06 25.63 5.40
C ASN A 160 0.45 24.21 5.45
N PHE A 161 -0.30 23.79 4.43
CA PHE A 161 -0.87 22.44 4.31
C PHE A 161 0.14 21.32 4.62
N ARG A 162 -0.36 20.18 5.13
CA ARG A 162 0.38 18.92 5.32
C ARG A 162 -0.53 17.75 4.96
N TYR A 163 -0.04 16.79 4.17
CA TYR A 163 -0.88 15.70 3.63
C TYR A 163 -1.31 14.66 4.68
N LEU A 164 -0.64 14.58 5.84
CA LEU A 164 -1.05 13.74 6.97
C LEU A 164 -1.86 14.51 8.04
N GLY A 165 -2.18 15.77 7.76
CA GLY A 165 -2.80 16.70 8.70
C GLY A 165 -1.83 17.73 9.26
N GLY A 166 -2.33 18.94 9.47
CA GLY A 166 -1.57 20.11 9.91
C GLY A 166 -1.84 21.35 9.06
N GLY A 167 -1.46 22.52 9.60
CA GLY A 167 -1.86 23.81 9.03
C GLY A 167 -3.30 24.17 9.37
N ASP A 168 -3.92 25.01 8.54
CA ASP A 168 -5.27 25.58 8.70
C ASP A 168 -6.18 25.31 7.47
N PHE A 169 -5.81 24.37 6.61
CA PHE A 169 -6.46 24.15 5.33
C PHE A 169 -7.85 23.50 5.46
N THR A 170 -8.86 24.21 4.98
CA THR A 170 -10.22 23.71 4.74
C THR A 170 -10.47 23.64 3.23
N GLY A 171 -10.78 22.45 2.71
CA GLY A 171 -10.79 22.21 1.25
C GLY A 171 -10.91 20.74 0.84
N ARG A 172 -10.55 20.48 -0.42
CA ARG A 172 -10.49 19.15 -1.05
C ARG A 172 -9.10 18.93 -1.62
N VAL A 173 -8.62 17.70 -1.56
CA VAL A 173 -7.31 17.29 -2.05
C VAL A 173 -7.51 16.11 -2.99
N PHE A 174 -7.18 16.31 -4.26
CA PHE A 174 -7.28 15.29 -5.30
C PHE A 174 -5.90 14.70 -5.56
N CYS A 175 -5.78 13.38 -5.49
CA CYS A 175 -4.54 12.65 -5.73
C CYS A 175 -4.56 12.01 -7.13
N SER A 176 -3.49 12.19 -7.88
CA SER A 176 -3.26 11.56 -9.19
C SER A 176 -1.91 10.84 -9.25
N THR A 177 -1.76 9.97 -10.24
CA THR A 177 -0.44 9.46 -10.66
C THR A 177 0.45 10.60 -11.17
N LEU A 178 1.72 10.29 -11.50
CA LEU A 178 2.65 11.28 -12.06
C LEU A 178 2.27 11.68 -13.49
N GLU A 179 1.64 10.78 -14.24
CA GLU A 179 1.05 11.01 -15.57
C GLU A 179 -0.25 11.85 -15.50
N GLY A 180 -0.76 12.08 -14.29
CA GLY A 180 -1.93 12.91 -13.99
C GLY A 180 -3.25 12.15 -13.84
N GLU A 181 -3.26 10.81 -13.91
CA GLU A 181 -4.51 10.04 -13.84
C GLU A 181 -5.12 10.08 -12.43
N PHE A 182 -6.41 10.39 -12.31
CA PHE A 182 -7.09 10.53 -11.02
C PHE A 182 -7.21 9.19 -10.26
N VAL A 183 -6.76 9.16 -9.00
CA VAL A 183 -6.78 7.96 -8.16
C VAL A 183 -7.82 8.04 -7.03
N LYS A 184 -7.85 9.14 -6.28
CA LYS A 184 -8.69 9.31 -5.07
C LYS A 184 -8.71 10.77 -4.64
N ALA A 185 -9.76 11.19 -3.93
CA ALA A 185 -9.81 12.52 -3.31
C ALA A 185 -10.27 12.46 -1.85
N PHE A 186 -9.86 13.48 -1.09
CA PHE A 186 -10.09 13.62 0.35
C PHE A 186 -10.58 15.03 0.69
N GLY A 187 -11.44 15.13 1.70
CA GLY A 187 -11.83 16.42 2.29
C GLY A 187 -10.93 16.76 3.48
N TYR A 188 -10.73 18.06 3.72
CA TYR A 188 -9.99 18.59 4.87
C TYR A 188 -10.77 19.73 5.53
N THR A 189 -10.64 19.83 6.85
CA THR A 189 -11.22 20.91 7.66
C THR A 189 -10.21 21.36 8.70
N ASP A 190 -9.83 22.63 8.66
CA ASP A 190 -8.87 23.33 9.53
C ASP A 190 -7.58 22.52 9.75
N GLY A 191 -7.01 22.01 8.65
CA GLY A 191 -5.79 21.21 8.63
C GLY A 191 -6.00 19.72 8.92
N CYS A 192 -7.17 19.29 9.39
CA CYS A 192 -7.47 17.88 9.69
C CYS A 192 -8.08 17.15 8.49
N LEU A 193 -7.71 15.88 8.28
CA LEU A 193 -8.29 15.00 7.26
C LEU A 193 -9.75 14.63 7.63
N SER A 194 -10.72 15.10 6.87
CA SER A 194 -12.16 14.82 7.08
C SER A 194 -12.56 13.40 6.66
N GLY A 195 -11.87 12.83 5.68
CA GLY A 195 -12.15 11.51 5.09
C GLY A 195 -12.15 11.51 3.56
N ARG A 196 -12.42 10.35 2.96
CA ARG A 196 -12.50 10.16 1.49
C ARG A 196 -13.75 10.87 0.94
N LEU A 197 -13.65 11.41 -0.28
CA LEU A 197 -14.77 11.96 -1.05
C LEU A 197 -15.37 10.89 -1.97
N LEU A 198 -16.69 10.94 -2.18
CA LEU A 198 -17.35 10.24 -3.27
C LEU A 198 -17.22 11.09 -4.54
N VAL A 199 -16.57 10.53 -5.56
CA VAL A 199 -16.13 11.24 -6.78
C VAL A 199 -16.37 10.36 -8.00
N MET A 200 -16.90 10.94 -9.08
CA MET A 200 -17.29 10.25 -10.32
C MET A 200 -17.07 11.15 -11.55
N LYS A 201 -16.90 10.58 -12.74
CA LYS A 201 -16.81 11.34 -14.00
C LYS A 201 -18.16 12.00 -14.32
N HIS A 202 -18.18 13.19 -14.91
CA HIS A 202 -19.46 13.88 -15.21
C HIS A 202 -20.41 13.05 -16.09
N SER A 203 -19.87 12.19 -16.97
CA SER A 203 -20.65 11.25 -17.79
C SER A 203 -21.45 10.21 -16.98
N GLU A 204 -20.98 9.84 -15.79
CA GLU A 204 -21.59 8.79 -14.95
C GLU A 204 -22.83 9.32 -14.21
N LEU A 205 -22.91 10.63 -13.98
CA LEU A 205 -24.03 11.29 -13.28
C LEU A 205 -25.39 11.03 -13.93
N ALA A 206 -25.43 10.89 -15.26
CA ALA A 206 -26.66 10.60 -16.00
C ALA A 206 -27.25 9.21 -15.65
N GLY A 207 -26.43 8.26 -15.18
CA GLY A 207 -26.88 6.94 -14.75
C GLY A 207 -27.70 6.95 -13.45
N HIS A 208 -27.53 7.99 -12.61
CA HIS A 208 -28.17 8.14 -11.30
C HIS A 208 -29.34 9.15 -11.32
N ALA A 209 -29.87 9.47 -12.52
CA ALA A 209 -30.95 10.43 -12.68
C ALA A 209 -32.24 9.95 -11.99
N GLY A 210 -32.65 10.67 -10.93
CA GLY A 210 -33.81 10.32 -10.09
C GLY A 210 -33.45 9.72 -8.73
N GLU A 211 -32.19 9.36 -8.51
CA GLU A 211 -31.70 8.99 -7.18
C GLU A 211 -31.47 10.24 -6.32
N GLY A 212 -32.37 10.51 -5.37
CA GLY A 212 -32.32 11.70 -4.50
C GLY A 212 -31.04 11.89 -3.67
N GLN A 213 -30.15 10.89 -3.64
CA GLN A 213 -28.81 10.97 -3.05
C GLN A 213 -27.83 11.79 -3.93
N TYR A 214 -27.98 11.73 -5.25
CA TYR A 214 -27.15 12.45 -6.23
C TYR A 214 -27.75 13.80 -6.63
N ASP A 215 -28.84 14.19 -5.99
CA ASP A 215 -29.55 15.44 -6.24
C ASP A 215 -28.76 16.68 -5.77
N HIS A 216 -27.72 16.52 -4.93
CA HIS A 216 -26.87 17.61 -4.45
C HIS A 216 -25.39 17.27 -4.62
N TYR A 217 -24.67 18.05 -5.43
CA TYR A 217 -23.28 17.83 -5.76
C TYR A 217 -22.55 19.14 -6.09
N SER A 218 -21.22 19.09 -6.14
CA SER A 218 -20.41 20.11 -6.78
C SER A 218 -19.67 19.50 -7.96
N THR A 219 -19.69 20.14 -9.12
CA THR A 219 -18.72 19.82 -10.17
C THR A 219 -17.47 20.67 -9.99
N ILE A 220 -16.31 20.10 -10.28
CA ILE A 220 -15.03 20.80 -10.33
C ILE A 220 -14.42 20.60 -11.71
N ARG A 221 -14.16 21.70 -12.41
CA ARG A 221 -13.37 21.76 -13.64
C ARG A 221 -12.04 22.43 -13.33
N LEU A 222 -10.93 21.85 -13.77
CA LEU A 222 -9.60 22.47 -13.65
C LEU A 222 -9.26 23.23 -14.94
N ALA A 223 -8.53 24.33 -14.82
CA ALA A 223 -8.05 25.10 -15.96
C ALA A 223 -6.65 25.68 -15.69
N GLU A 224 -5.95 25.99 -16.77
CA GLU A 224 -4.61 26.57 -16.80
C GLU A 224 -4.67 27.94 -17.50
N GLY A 225 -3.80 28.86 -17.10
CA GLY A 225 -3.69 30.17 -17.73
C GLY A 225 -2.28 30.74 -17.68
N MET A 226 -2.04 31.80 -18.46
CA MET A 226 -0.73 32.45 -18.56
C MET A 226 -0.78 33.90 -18.04
N LYS A 227 0.23 34.31 -17.28
CA LYS A 227 0.30 35.67 -16.74
C LYS A 227 0.94 36.62 -17.75
N THR A 228 0.28 37.74 -18.08
CA THR A 228 0.83 38.71 -19.03
C THR A 228 1.89 39.62 -18.39
N ARG A 229 2.69 40.29 -19.24
CA ARG A 229 3.63 41.33 -18.81
C ARG A 229 2.96 42.54 -18.13
N SER A 230 1.67 42.76 -18.37
CA SER A 230 0.86 43.83 -17.74
C SER A 230 0.30 43.44 -16.37
N GLY A 231 0.62 42.25 -15.83
CA GLY A 231 0.14 41.78 -14.52
C GLY A 231 -1.30 41.27 -14.52
N THR A 232 -2.10 41.65 -15.51
CA THR A 232 -3.35 40.99 -15.90
C THR A 232 -3.09 39.52 -16.27
N TYR A 233 -4.00 38.65 -15.86
CA TYR A 233 -3.98 37.24 -16.25
C TYR A 233 -4.59 37.10 -17.64
N LEU A 234 -3.88 36.50 -18.59
CA LEU A 234 -4.51 35.93 -19.78
C LEU A 234 -5.12 34.60 -19.36
N PHE A 235 -6.36 34.69 -18.87
CA PHE A 235 -7.38 33.76 -19.33
C PHE A 235 -7.61 34.11 -20.80
N ASP A 236 -7.72 33.11 -21.68
CA ASP A 236 -8.20 33.37 -23.03
C ASP A 236 -9.62 33.98 -22.93
N GLU A 237 -9.93 35.03 -23.70
CA GLU A 237 -11.05 35.96 -23.41
C GLU A 237 -12.45 35.42 -23.77
N GLY A 238 -12.70 34.14 -23.49
CA GLY A 238 -14.03 33.54 -23.38
C GLY A 238 -14.55 33.45 -21.95
N GLY A 239 -13.70 33.56 -20.92
CA GLY A 239 -14.04 33.28 -19.51
C GLY A 239 -14.99 34.26 -18.80
N GLY A 240 -15.46 35.31 -19.49
CA GLY A 240 -16.45 36.26 -18.98
C GLY A 240 -17.83 35.63 -18.73
N ALA A 241 -18.66 36.28 -17.92
CA ALA A 241 -19.99 35.76 -17.61
C ALA A 241 -20.90 35.76 -18.84
N GLY A 242 -21.26 34.56 -19.33
CA GLY A 242 -22.31 34.37 -20.34
C GLY A 242 -21.85 34.14 -21.79
N SER A 243 -20.58 33.84 -22.07
CA SER A 243 -20.14 33.48 -23.43
C SER A 243 -20.68 32.12 -23.89
N GLY A 244 -20.49 31.08 -23.09
CA GLY A 244 -20.84 29.69 -23.41
C GLY A 244 -19.82 28.95 -24.30
N TYR A 245 -18.58 29.44 -24.43
CA TYR A 245 -17.52 28.84 -25.28
C TYR A 245 -16.20 28.64 -24.53
N CYS A 246 -15.45 27.60 -24.89
CA CYS A 246 -14.08 27.30 -24.40
C CYS A 246 -13.02 28.18 -25.12
N PRO A 247 -11.77 28.26 -24.61
CA PRO A 247 -10.65 28.96 -25.26
C PRO A 247 -10.45 28.63 -26.75
N HIS A 248 -10.73 27.40 -27.17
CA HIS A 248 -10.59 26.97 -28.56
C HIS A 248 -11.80 27.34 -29.46
N GLY A 249 -12.75 28.15 -28.98
CA GLY A 249 -13.89 28.64 -29.77
C GLY A 249 -15.05 27.65 -29.96
N TYR A 250 -15.07 26.54 -29.22
CA TYR A 250 -16.17 25.56 -29.24
C TYR A 250 -17.14 25.82 -28.08
N PRO A 251 -18.44 25.48 -28.21
CA PRO A 251 -19.40 25.59 -27.10
C PRO A 251 -18.97 24.79 -25.86
N GLU A 252 -19.47 25.20 -24.70
CA GLU A 252 -19.26 24.50 -23.43
C GLU A 252 -19.72 23.03 -23.52
N GLY A 253 -18.86 22.11 -23.07
CA GLY A 253 -19.05 20.66 -23.22
C GLY A 253 -18.80 20.10 -24.62
N GLN A 254 -18.62 20.95 -25.65
CA GLN A 254 -18.38 20.52 -27.05
C GLN A 254 -16.93 20.70 -27.50
N CYS A 255 -16.05 21.21 -26.63
CA CYS A 255 -14.64 21.45 -26.92
C CYS A 255 -13.85 20.14 -27.11
N PRO A 256 -13.36 19.78 -28.32
CA PRO A 256 -12.61 18.53 -28.55
C PRO A 256 -11.15 18.60 -28.07
N HIS A 257 -10.77 19.72 -27.43
CA HIS A 257 -9.41 19.96 -26.95
C HIS A 257 -9.24 19.48 -25.52
N TYR A 258 -8.16 18.74 -25.30
CA TYR A 258 -7.74 18.19 -24.01
C TYR A 258 -7.74 19.27 -22.90
N GLY A 259 -8.28 18.91 -21.72
CA GLY A 259 -8.35 19.77 -20.55
C GLY A 259 -9.51 20.77 -20.50
N CYS A 260 -10.19 21.08 -21.62
CA CYS A 260 -11.28 22.08 -21.61
C CYS A 260 -12.62 21.54 -21.07
N ASN A 261 -12.83 20.22 -21.10
CA ASN A 261 -14.04 19.55 -20.60
C ASN A 261 -13.73 18.61 -19.41
N ASP A 262 -12.54 18.69 -18.80
CA ASP A 262 -12.13 17.83 -17.67
C ASP A 262 -12.87 18.23 -16.39
N GLU A 263 -14.07 17.67 -16.22
CA GLU A 263 -14.99 17.99 -15.14
C GLU A 263 -15.36 16.75 -14.32
N VAL A 264 -15.17 16.84 -13.01
CA VAL A 264 -15.44 15.77 -12.06
C VAL A 264 -16.60 16.15 -11.15
N VAL A 265 -17.45 15.19 -10.81
CA VAL A 265 -18.56 15.36 -9.88
C VAL A 265 -18.11 14.88 -8.50
N VAL A 266 -18.25 15.75 -7.49
CA VAL A 266 -18.10 15.42 -6.06
C VAL A 266 -19.48 15.46 -5.42
N VAL A 267 -19.95 14.32 -4.93
CA VAL A 267 -21.30 14.19 -4.36
C VAL A 267 -21.32 14.79 -2.95
N ALA A 268 -22.34 15.61 -2.64
CA ALA A 268 -22.54 16.13 -1.30
C ALA A 268 -23.35 15.13 -0.46
N CYS A 269 -23.14 15.11 0.86
CA CYS A 269 -23.98 14.25 1.70
C CYS A 269 -25.45 14.72 1.66
N PRO A 270 -26.42 13.80 1.46
CA PRO A 270 -27.84 14.16 1.26
C PRO A 270 -28.47 14.88 2.46
N ASP A 271 -28.12 14.49 3.68
CA ASP A 271 -28.71 15.06 4.91
C ASP A 271 -28.25 16.50 5.21
N CYS A 272 -26.94 16.74 5.07
CA CYS A 272 -26.29 17.96 5.55
C CYS A 272 -25.86 18.92 4.44
N GLY A 273 -25.85 18.46 3.18
CA GLY A 273 -25.27 19.19 2.06
C GLY A 273 -23.77 19.52 2.24
N ALA A 274 -23.05 18.77 3.08
CA ALA A 274 -21.62 18.95 3.25
C ALA A 274 -20.86 18.26 2.11
N ILE A 275 -19.89 18.97 1.55
CA ILE A 275 -19.13 18.57 0.35
C ILE A 275 -17.64 18.31 0.69
N ASN A 276 -17.33 18.15 1.99
CA ASN A 276 -15.97 18.00 2.52
C ASN A 276 -15.74 16.60 3.13
N GLY A 277 -16.49 15.58 2.69
CA GLY A 277 -16.25 14.17 3.00
C GLY A 277 -17.01 13.57 4.19
N CYS A 278 -16.83 12.27 4.34
CA CYS A 278 -17.50 11.42 5.32
C CYS A 278 -16.48 10.76 6.27
N PHE A 279 -16.80 10.71 7.56
CA PHE A 279 -15.91 10.20 8.60
C PHE A 279 -16.23 8.75 8.98
N CYS A 280 -15.20 8.00 9.39
CA CYS A 280 -15.33 6.69 10.04
C CYS A 280 -14.99 6.84 11.53
N PRO A 281 -15.99 6.98 12.43
CA PRO A 281 -15.73 7.20 13.84
C PRO A 281 -15.24 5.92 14.54
N ARG A 282 -14.26 6.06 15.45
CA ARG A 282 -14.11 5.11 16.58
C ARG A 282 -15.43 5.03 17.34
N CYS A 283 -15.81 3.85 17.83
CA CYS A 283 -17.08 3.68 18.51
C CYS A 283 -17.14 4.48 19.82
N PHE A 284 -18.12 5.38 19.96
CA PHE A 284 -18.28 6.26 21.13
C PHE A 284 -18.43 5.50 22.47
N TYR A 285 -18.89 4.24 22.44
CA TYR A 285 -19.12 3.43 23.65
C TYR A 285 -17.94 2.52 24.04
N CYS A 286 -16.98 2.23 23.15
CA CYS A 286 -15.87 1.31 23.43
C CYS A 286 -14.50 1.72 22.88
N GLY A 287 -14.38 2.84 22.17
CA GLY A 287 -13.11 3.40 21.67
C GLY A 287 -12.45 2.65 20.49
N GLN A 288 -12.90 1.44 20.17
CA GLN A 288 -12.28 0.59 19.14
C GLN A 288 -12.34 1.21 17.73
N LYS A 289 -11.27 0.99 16.94
CA LYS A 289 -11.31 0.93 15.46
C LYS A 289 -11.50 -0.54 15.11
N GLU A 290 -12.57 -0.91 14.41
CA GLU A 290 -12.90 -2.34 14.20
C GLU A 290 -13.44 -2.68 12.81
N LYS A 291 -12.96 -3.85 12.31
CA LYS A 291 -13.17 -4.46 10.99
C LYS A 291 -14.61 -4.73 10.54
N TYR A 292 -15.62 -4.39 11.36
CA TYR A 292 -17.01 -4.78 11.16
C TYR A 292 -18.03 -3.61 11.32
N CYS A 293 -17.58 -2.36 11.49
CA CYS A 293 -18.48 -1.24 11.75
C CYS A 293 -19.01 -0.56 10.47
N SER A 294 -20.20 -0.95 10.01
CA SER A 294 -20.83 -0.48 8.76
C SER A 294 -21.52 0.90 8.85
N CYS A 295 -20.93 1.88 9.55
CA CYS A 295 -21.58 3.14 9.92
C CYS A 295 -20.69 4.39 9.76
N THR A 296 -20.47 4.85 8.53
CA THR A 296 -19.89 6.18 8.26
C THR A 296 -20.89 7.30 8.47
N ARG A 297 -20.42 8.52 8.75
CA ARG A 297 -21.26 9.68 9.09
C ARG A 297 -20.83 10.98 8.43
N CYS A 298 -21.77 11.86 8.12
CA CYS A 298 -21.46 13.23 7.69
C CYS A 298 -20.81 14.01 8.83
N VAL A 299 -19.64 14.63 8.58
CA VAL A 299 -18.92 15.46 9.56
C VAL A 299 -19.82 16.54 10.17
N ARG A 300 -20.72 17.12 9.37
CA ARG A 300 -21.56 18.27 9.74
C ARG A 300 -22.87 17.94 10.48
N CYS A 301 -23.56 16.83 10.18
CA CYS A 301 -24.83 16.47 10.84
C CYS A 301 -24.82 15.14 11.60
N GLN A 302 -23.77 14.34 11.46
CA GLN A 302 -23.63 13.02 12.08
C GLN A 302 -24.68 11.97 11.67
N HIS A 303 -25.48 12.21 10.63
CA HIS A 303 -26.35 11.19 10.02
C HIS A 303 -25.52 10.13 9.30
N LYS A 304 -26.07 8.90 9.23
CA LYS A 304 -25.42 7.75 8.58
C LYS A 304 -25.53 7.88 7.06
N VAL A 305 -24.38 7.89 6.40
CA VAL A 305 -24.26 7.91 4.93
C VAL A 305 -24.07 6.49 4.41
N TRP A 306 -24.53 6.24 3.18
CA TRP A 306 -24.30 4.99 2.46
C TRP A 306 -22.99 5.06 1.66
N GLU A 307 -22.41 3.89 1.41
CA GLU A 307 -21.19 3.68 0.62
C GLU A 307 -20.05 4.68 0.87
N CYS A 308 -19.36 4.46 1.99
CA CYS A 308 -17.99 4.93 2.16
C CYS A 308 -17.13 3.72 2.50
N THR A 309 -16.20 3.35 1.61
CA THR A 309 -15.09 2.49 2.00
C THR A 309 -14.28 3.25 3.05
N CYS A 310 -14.29 2.78 4.30
CA CYS A 310 -13.39 3.30 5.31
C CYS A 310 -11.96 3.06 4.83
N TYR A 311 -11.24 4.16 4.56
CA TYR A 311 -9.83 4.07 4.27
C TYR A 311 -9.14 3.76 5.59
N GLU A 312 -8.80 2.48 5.80
CA GLU A 312 -7.68 2.15 6.67
C GLU A 312 -6.46 2.81 6.03
N TYR A 313 -6.12 3.97 6.59
CA TYR A 313 -4.84 4.64 6.39
C TYR A 313 -3.74 3.58 6.61
N PRO A 314 -2.73 3.48 5.72
CA PRO A 314 -1.70 2.47 5.86
C PRO A 314 -0.92 2.70 7.15
N ASP A 315 -1.05 1.73 8.06
CA ASP A 315 -0.54 1.68 9.43
C ASP A 315 -1.22 2.65 10.44
N PRO A 316 -1.39 2.22 11.71
CA PRO A 316 -2.25 2.91 12.69
C PRO A 316 -1.67 4.23 13.22
N ASP A 317 -2.56 5.14 13.64
CA ASP A 317 -2.19 6.41 14.27
C ASP A 317 -1.36 6.22 15.54
N PRO A 318 -0.38 7.10 15.83
CA PRO A 318 0.25 7.21 17.15
C PRO A 318 -0.73 7.68 18.23
N ASP A 319 -0.33 7.53 19.50
CA ASP A 319 -1.13 7.93 20.66
C ASP A 319 -1.34 9.47 20.74
N PRO A 320 -2.50 10.00 21.19
CA PRO A 320 -2.87 11.42 20.99
C PRO A 320 -2.09 12.49 21.77
N ASN A 321 -0.94 12.18 22.39
CA ASN A 321 -0.20 13.08 23.28
C ASN A 321 1.18 13.48 22.72
N PRO A 322 1.30 14.62 22.01
CA PRO A 322 2.59 15.10 21.50
C PRO A 322 3.45 15.73 22.61
N GLY A 323 4.29 14.91 23.24
CA GLY A 323 5.42 15.39 24.05
C GLY A 323 6.49 16.02 23.16
N GLY A 324 6.48 17.34 23.02
CA GLY A 324 7.40 18.06 22.12
C GLY A 324 8.87 17.99 22.55
N GLY A 325 9.75 17.58 21.64
CA GLY A 325 11.20 17.54 21.86
C GLY A 325 11.97 17.64 20.54
N GLY A 326 12.33 18.87 20.14
CA GLY A 326 13.18 19.12 18.98
C GLY A 326 14.65 18.93 19.31
N GLY A 327 15.39 18.19 18.47
CA GLY A 327 16.83 17.99 18.61
C GLY A 327 17.48 17.75 17.25
N GLY A 328 18.11 18.78 16.68
CA GLY A 328 18.92 18.65 15.47
C GLY A 328 20.28 18.04 15.79
N GLY A 329 20.72 17.08 14.97
CA GLY A 329 22.04 16.45 15.08
C GLY A 329 22.69 16.34 13.71
N GLU A 330 23.82 17.03 13.53
CA GLU A 330 24.62 17.02 12.31
C GLU A 330 25.54 15.78 12.28
N VAL A 331 25.43 14.95 11.23
CA VAL A 331 26.41 13.90 10.91
C VAL A 331 26.62 13.76 9.40
N THR A 332 27.88 13.56 9.01
CA THR A 332 28.33 13.41 7.62
C THR A 332 27.96 12.04 7.01
N PRO A 333 27.75 11.94 5.68
CA PRO A 333 27.25 10.73 5.05
C PRO A 333 28.33 9.64 4.87
N GLY A 334 28.01 8.42 5.32
CA GLY A 334 28.62 7.18 4.83
C GLY A 334 27.69 6.52 3.81
N GLY A 335 28.19 6.16 2.62
CA GLY A 335 27.36 5.63 1.54
C GLY A 335 27.05 4.13 1.67
N GLY A 336 25.82 3.74 1.30
CA GLY A 336 25.39 2.34 1.17
C GLY A 336 24.44 2.17 -0.02
N SER A 337 24.58 1.09 -0.79
CA SER A 337 23.84 0.88 -2.04
C SER A 337 22.39 0.43 -1.79
N SER A 338 21.42 1.05 -2.47
CA SER A 338 20.00 0.71 -2.39
C SER A 338 19.65 -0.49 -3.27
N SER A 339 19.32 -1.64 -2.67
CA SER A 339 18.85 -2.81 -3.42
C SER A 339 17.34 -2.80 -3.67
N SER A 340 16.94 -3.19 -4.88
CA SER A 340 15.56 -3.26 -5.41
C SER A 340 14.67 -4.37 -4.83
N MET A 341 15.14 -4.99 -3.75
CA MET A 341 14.50 -6.11 -3.06
C MET A 341 13.43 -5.63 -2.06
N GLY A 342 12.32 -6.37 -1.92
CA GLY A 342 11.36 -6.15 -0.84
C GLY A 342 11.88 -6.55 0.55
N THR A 343 11.06 -6.43 1.59
CA THR A 343 11.48 -6.61 2.99
C THR A 343 11.65 -8.08 3.37
N LEU A 344 10.79 -8.98 2.89
CA LEU A 344 10.97 -10.43 3.03
C LEU A 344 12.14 -10.91 2.17
N SER A 345 12.27 -10.37 0.95
CA SER A 345 13.36 -10.65 0.03
C SER A 345 14.72 -10.25 0.62
N LYS A 346 14.82 -9.08 1.26
CA LYS A 346 16.04 -8.60 1.95
C LYS A 346 16.42 -9.44 3.16
N ALA A 347 15.46 -10.07 3.83
CA ALA A 347 15.74 -10.92 4.98
C ALA A 347 16.31 -12.30 4.57
N ILE A 348 16.00 -12.79 3.36
CA ILE A 348 16.36 -14.14 2.89
C ILE A 348 17.53 -14.11 1.89
N PHE A 349 17.47 -13.19 0.93
CA PHE A 349 18.34 -13.19 -0.24
C PHE A 349 19.48 -12.17 -0.14
N ASN A 350 20.53 -12.40 -0.92
CA ASN A 350 21.72 -11.54 -0.99
C ASN A 350 21.49 -10.31 -1.88
N SER A 351 22.01 -9.15 -1.49
CA SER A 351 22.04 -7.93 -2.31
C SER A 351 22.72 -8.09 -3.68
N ALA A 352 23.59 -9.10 -3.84
CA ALA A 352 24.24 -9.44 -5.11
C ALA A 352 23.37 -10.31 -6.06
N SER A 353 22.13 -10.62 -5.67
CA SER A 353 21.19 -11.43 -6.45
C SER A 353 20.70 -10.68 -7.69
N SER A 354 20.91 -11.26 -8.88
CA SER A 354 20.75 -10.58 -10.16
C SER A 354 19.35 -10.73 -10.76
N LEU A 355 18.34 -10.15 -10.09
CA LEU A 355 16.97 -10.05 -10.58
C LEU A 355 16.60 -8.58 -10.90
N SER A 356 15.75 -8.39 -11.90
CA SER A 356 15.14 -7.08 -12.20
C SER A 356 14.10 -6.68 -11.13
N SER A 357 13.78 -5.40 -11.00
CA SER A 357 12.78 -4.90 -10.03
C SER A 357 11.40 -5.55 -10.21
N ALA A 358 11.01 -5.87 -11.46
CA ALA A 358 9.77 -6.60 -11.74
C ALA A 358 9.81 -8.05 -11.25
N GLN A 359 10.96 -8.73 -11.35
CA GLN A 359 11.15 -10.08 -10.80
C GLN A 359 11.21 -10.05 -9.26
N TRP A 360 11.85 -9.03 -8.66
CA TRP A 360 11.84 -8.83 -7.21
C TRP A 360 10.44 -8.62 -6.65
N LYS A 361 9.59 -7.85 -7.33
CA LYS A 361 8.19 -7.71 -6.93
C LYS A 361 7.49 -9.07 -6.83
N LYS A 362 7.65 -9.93 -7.84
CA LYS A 362 7.03 -11.26 -7.87
C LYS A 362 7.57 -12.19 -6.77
N VAL A 363 8.87 -12.12 -6.48
CA VAL A 363 9.48 -12.83 -5.35
C VAL A 363 8.90 -12.33 -4.02
N GLU A 364 8.76 -11.02 -3.84
CA GLU A 364 8.19 -10.44 -2.61
C GLU A 364 6.70 -10.78 -2.44
N ASP A 365 5.90 -10.68 -3.51
CA ASP A 365 4.47 -11.01 -3.49
C ASP A 365 4.26 -12.51 -3.19
N ALA A 366 5.09 -13.40 -3.77
CA ALA A 366 5.10 -14.83 -3.45
C ALA A 366 5.53 -15.11 -2.01
N LEU A 367 6.59 -14.46 -1.51
CA LEU A 367 7.01 -14.57 -0.10
C LEU A 367 5.93 -14.06 0.85
N ALA A 368 5.25 -12.96 0.54
CA ALA A 368 4.15 -12.43 1.34
C ALA A 368 2.98 -13.41 1.39
N SER A 369 2.63 -14.00 0.24
CA SER A 369 1.64 -15.07 0.14
C SER A 369 2.04 -16.29 0.98
N MET A 370 3.28 -16.77 0.89
CA MET A 370 3.81 -17.87 1.70
C MET A 370 3.80 -17.56 3.21
N ASN A 371 4.06 -16.31 3.59
CA ASN A 371 4.09 -15.86 5.00
C ASN A 371 2.70 -15.86 5.67
N THR A 372 1.61 -15.97 4.90
CA THR A 372 0.24 -16.16 5.44
C THR A 372 -0.06 -17.60 5.86
N ASP A 373 0.71 -18.58 5.39
CA ASP A 373 0.60 -19.98 5.83
C ASP A 373 1.47 -20.23 7.06
N CYS A 374 1.01 -21.06 8.00
CA CYS A 374 1.78 -21.33 9.22
C CYS A 374 3.16 -21.95 8.93
N MET A 375 3.24 -22.93 8.02
CA MET A 375 4.51 -23.58 7.68
C MET A 375 5.38 -22.67 6.79
N GLY A 376 4.76 -21.96 5.85
CA GLY A 376 5.45 -20.97 5.01
C GLY A 376 6.07 -19.81 5.81
N GLY A 377 5.33 -19.23 6.76
CA GLY A 377 5.84 -18.19 7.66
C GLY A 377 6.93 -18.70 8.62
N LYS A 378 6.83 -19.95 9.10
CA LYS A 378 7.91 -20.60 9.89
C LYS A 378 9.15 -20.85 9.05
N MET A 379 9.00 -21.24 7.79
CA MET A 379 10.09 -21.40 6.83
C MET A 379 10.77 -20.05 6.58
N ILE A 380 10.02 -19.00 6.22
CA ILE A 380 10.52 -17.62 6.07
C ILE A 380 11.24 -17.12 7.32
N GLY A 381 10.72 -17.43 8.52
CA GLY A 381 11.38 -17.11 9.79
C GLY A 381 12.73 -17.82 9.99
N ALA A 382 12.85 -19.08 9.54
CA ALA A 382 14.10 -19.87 9.59
C ALA A 382 15.08 -19.56 8.44
N LEU A 383 14.64 -18.79 7.43
CA LEU A 383 15.42 -18.36 6.28
C LEU A 383 16.07 -16.98 6.48
N LYS A 384 15.76 -16.29 7.57
CA LYS A 384 16.39 -15.00 7.90
C LYS A 384 17.91 -15.15 7.98
N ASP A 385 18.61 -14.16 7.43
CA ASP A 385 20.06 -14.05 7.41
C ASP A 385 20.80 -15.18 6.67
N LYS A 386 20.08 -16.07 5.96
CA LYS A 386 20.67 -17.11 5.10
C LYS A 386 21.42 -16.55 3.90
N ASN A 387 21.14 -15.31 3.49
CA ASN A 387 21.88 -14.58 2.47
C ASN A 387 21.98 -15.34 1.12
N ILE A 388 20.88 -15.96 0.69
CA ILE A 388 20.80 -16.84 -0.49
C ILE A 388 20.94 -15.99 -1.76
N THR A 389 21.80 -16.37 -2.70
CA THR A 389 21.91 -15.65 -3.98
C THR A 389 20.85 -16.16 -4.96
N ILE A 390 19.83 -15.38 -5.29
CA ILE A 390 18.81 -15.75 -6.29
C ILE A 390 19.14 -15.15 -7.67
N VAL A 391 18.94 -15.94 -8.73
CA VAL A 391 19.19 -15.54 -10.12
C VAL A 391 18.11 -16.07 -11.06
N HIS A 392 18.00 -15.45 -12.22
CA HIS A 392 17.19 -15.92 -13.34
C HIS A 392 18.08 -16.60 -14.40
N ASP A 393 17.74 -17.82 -14.83
CA ASP A 393 18.37 -18.49 -15.97
C ASP A 393 17.35 -19.39 -16.71
N PRO A 394 16.84 -18.99 -17.89
CA PRO A 394 15.84 -19.78 -18.62
C PRO A 394 16.36 -21.10 -19.19
N ASN A 395 17.68 -21.35 -19.14
CA ASN A 395 18.31 -22.53 -19.73
C ASN A 395 18.28 -23.77 -18.81
N ILE A 396 17.90 -23.65 -17.53
CA ILE A 396 17.85 -24.80 -16.62
C ILE A 396 16.73 -25.78 -17.00
N LYS A 397 16.93 -27.07 -16.70
CA LYS A 397 15.96 -28.14 -17.03
C LYS A 397 14.69 -28.06 -16.18
N ALA A 398 14.86 -28.08 -14.86
CA ALA A 398 13.78 -27.90 -13.87
C ALA A 398 13.36 -26.42 -13.78
N ASN A 399 12.23 -26.13 -13.12
CA ASN A 399 11.71 -24.75 -12.98
C ASN A 399 12.49 -23.93 -11.93
N GLY A 400 13.04 -24.62 -10.93
CA GLY A 400 13.98 -24.08 -9.94
C GLY A 400 15.21 -24.97 -9.83
N LEU A 401 16.25 -24.46 -9.17
CA LEU A 401 17.39 -25.24 -8.68
C LEU A 401 18.15 -24.49 -7.58
N TYR A 402 18.10 -24.99 -6.35
CA TYR A 402 18.95 -24.57 -5.24
C TYR A 402 20.24 -25.40 -5.16
N ASN A 403 21.38 -24.73 -4.96
CA ASN A 403 22.69 -25.33 -4.77
C ASN A 403 23.22 -25.01 -3.36
N PRO A 404 23.27 -26.00 -2.43
CA PRO A 404 23.74 -25.78 -1.07
C PRO A 404 25.24 -25.47 -0.97
N GLY A 405 26.05 -25.89 -1.95
CA GLY A 405 27.49 -25.64 -1.97
C GLY A 405 27.88 -24.21 -2.40
N THR A 406 26.98 -23.50 -3.08
CA THR A 406 27.18 -22.09 -3.49
C THR A 406 26.15 -21.13 -2.88
N ASN A 407 25.24 -21.64 -2.03
CA ASN A 407 24.12 -20.90 -1.44
C ASN A 407 23.31 -20.12 -2.50
N ARG A 408 23.11 -20.72 -3.68
CA ARG A 408 22.54 -20.06 -4.86
C ARG A 408 21.28 -20.77 -5.32
N MET A 409 20.22 -20.00 -5.50
CA MET A 409 18.95 -20.40 -6.09
C MET A 409 18.87 -19.89 -7.52
N THR A 410 18.45 -20.75 -8.45
CA THR A 410 18.22 -20.39 -9.85
C THR A 410 16.75 -20.62 -10.17
N ILE A 411 16.06 -19.61 -10.68
CA ILE A 411 14.67 -19.70 -11.15
C ILE A 411 14.66 -19.61 -12.67
N LYS A 412 13.90 -20.48 -13.32
CA LYS A 412 13.84 -20.59 -14.78
C LYS A 412 13.02 -19.49 -15.45
N ASP A 413 11.86 -19.17 -14.89
CA ASP A 413 10.87 -18.31 -15.52
C ASP A 413 10.13 -17.46 -14.48
N PHE A 414 9.67 -16.29 -14.90
CA PHE A 414 8.90 -15.31 -14.15
C PHE A 414 7.72 -14.74 -14.98
N ASN A 415 7.36 -15.38 -16.09
CA ASN A 415 6.26 -14.96 -16.97
C ASN A 415 4.88 -15.44 -16.46
N GLU A 416 3.86 -14.62 -16.67
CA GLU A 416 2.60 -14.67 -15.91
C GLU A 416 1.36 -15.02 -16.75
N SER A 417 0.42 -15.67 -16.07
CA SER A 417 -0.93 -16.05 -16.46
C SER A 417 -1.61 -16.64 -15.22
N GLU A 418 -2.95 -16.65 -15.13
CA GLU A 418 -3.68 -17.19 -13.95
C GLU A 418 -3.31 -18.63 -13.56
N VAL A 419 -2.62 -19.39 -14.43
CA VAL A 419 -2.07 -20.72 -14.15
C VAL A 419 -0.60 -20.69 -13.73
N THR A 420 0.24 -19.80 -14.31
CA THR A 420 1.70 -19.78 -14.09
C THR A 420 2.15 -18.86 -12.95
N ASP A 421 1.36 -17.86 -12.54
CA ASP A 421 1.67 -17.00 -11.39
C ASP A 421 1.88 -17.83 -10.12
N GLN A 422 1.08 -18.90 -9.99
CA GLN A 422 1.09 -19.84 -8.88
C GLN A 422 2.14 -20.96 -9.04
N ASP A 423 2.72 -21.14 -10.24
CA ASP A 423 3.89 -22.00 -10.44
C ASP A 423 5.17 -21.37 -9.85
N LEU A 424 5.30 -20.04 -9.88
CA LEU A 424 6.44 -19.34 -9.27
C LEU A 424 6.43 -19.49 -7.74
N GLU A 425 5.28 -19.25 -7.08
CA GLU A 425 5.13 -19.43 -5.64
C GLU A 425 5.45 -20.89 -5.22
N ARG A 426 4.94 -21.87 -5.99
CA ARG A 426 5.21 -23.30 -5.77
C ARG A 426 6.69 -23.64 -5.90
N THR A 427 7.36 -23.09 -6.92
CA THR A 427 8.80 -23.29 -7.16
C THR A 427 9.64 -22.63 -6.06
N LEU A 428 9.30 -21.40 -5.68
CA LEU A 428 9.99 -20.66 -4.62
C LEU A 428 9.89 -21.38 -3.26
N PHE A 429 8.72 -21.95 -2.93
CA PHE A 429 8.55 -22.77 -1.73
C PHE A 429 9.46 -24.01 -1.75
N HIS A 430 9.53 -24.72 -2.90
CA HIS A 430 10.35 -25.92 -3.08
C HIS A 430 11.85 -25.65 -2.86
N GLU A 431 12.39 -24.67 -3.60
CA GLU A 431 13.82 -24.34 -3.54
C GLU A 431 14.24 -23.71 -2.20
N LEU A 432 13.35 -22.95 -1.55
CA LEU A 432 13.63 -22.40 -0.22
C LEU A 432 13.67 -23.49 0.85
N LEU A 433 12.83 -24.53 0.75
CA LEU A 433 12.86 -25.66 1.68
C LEU A 433 14.16 -26.46 1.57
N HIS A 434 14.71 -26.65 0.35
CA HIS A 434 16.04 -27.23 0.14
C HIS A 434 17.17 -26.45 0.85
N SER A 435 17.02 -25.13 1.05
CA SER A 435 18.00 -24.31 1.79
C SER A 435 17.91 -24.43 3.33
N LEU A 436 16.89 -25.12 3.84
CA LEU A 436 16.75 -25.51 5.25
C LEU A 436 17.10 -26.99 5.50
N GLN A 437 17.05 -27.83 4.46
CA GLN A 437 17.48 -29.22 4.55
C GLN A 437 18.99 -29.36 4.81
N THR A 438 19.37 -30.42 5.52
CA THR A 438 20.79 -30.80 5.68
C THR A 438 21.23 -31.56 4.43
N ASN A 439 22.18 -31.00 3.68
CA ASN A 439 22.64 -31.60 2.42
C ASN A 439 23.17 -33.03 2.64
N ASN A 440 22.68 -33.98 1.86
CA ASN A 440 23.05 -35.39 1.93
C ASN A 440 22.86 -36.04 0.55
N GLU A 441 23.96 -36.20 -0.20
CA GLU A 441 23.93 -36.78 -1.55
C GLU A 441 23.47 -38.25 -1.55
N ASP A 442 23.79 -39.03 -0.50
CA ASP A 442 23.36 -40.43 -0.35
C ASP A 442 21.85 -40.58 -0.08
N ALA A 443 21.18 -39.49 0.26
CA ALA A 443 19.74 -39.43 0.52
C ALA A 443 19.03 -38.36 -0.32
N LYS A 444 19.62 -37.93 -1.45
CA LYS A 444 19.13 -36.80 -2.24
C LYS A 444 17.68 -36.97 -2.69
N LEU A 445 17.29 -38.18 -3.07
CA LEU A 445 15.91 -38.49 -3.45
C LEU A 445 14.92 -38.40 -2.27
N ASN A 446 15.39 -38.65 -1.04
CA ASN A 446 14.56 -38.46 0.14
C ASN A 446 14.30 -36.97 0.43
N LEU A 447 15.29 -36.12 0.16
CA LEU A 447 15.18 -34.66 0.31
C LEU A 447 14.18 -34.08 -0.72
N GLU A 448 14.22 -34.55 -1.97
CA GLU A 448 13.22 -34.23 -3.00
C GLU A 448 11.81 -34.66 -2.61
N ILE A 449 11.64 -35.92 -2.15
CA ILE A 449 10.32 -36.44 -1.73
C ILE A 449 9.78 -35.68 -0.50
N GLU A 450 10.64 -35.28 0.44
CA GLU A 450 10.24 -34.41 1.57
C GLU A 450 9.77 -33.04 1.08
N ALA A 451 10.47 -32.44 0.11
CA ALA A 451 10.15 -31.11 -0.40
C ALA A 451 8.85 -31.10 -1.22
N HIS A 452 8.68 -32.03 -2.17
CA HIS A 452 7.44 -32.17 -2.95
C HIS A 452 6.21 -32.47 -2.09
N LEU A 453 6.38 -33.19 -0.97
CA LEU A 453 5.29 -33.43 -0.01
C LEU A 453 4.90 -32.16 0.75
N ALA A 454 5.88 -31.33 1.13
CA ALA A 454 5.61 -30.05 1.79
C ALA A 454 4.87 -29.10 0.84
N VAL A 455 5.35 -29.02 -0.40
CA VAL A 455 4.74 -28.28 -1.51
C VAL A 455 3.29 -28.74 -1.76
N TYR A 456 3.06 -30.06 -1.82
CA TYR A 456 1.70 -30.63 -1.95
C TYR A 456 0.77 -30.14 -0.83
N ARG A 457 1.18 -30.31 0.44
CA ARG A 457 0.38 -29.93 1.60
C ARG A 457 0.15 -28.42 1.69
N TYR A 458 1.15 -27.62 1.34
CA TYR A 458 1.05 -26.16 1.24
C TYR A 458 0.02 -25.75 0.18
N ALA A 459 0.14 -26.28 -1.03
CA ALA A 459 -0.71 -25.94 -2.16
C ALA A 459 -2.19 -26.27 -1.91
N VAL A 460 -2.47 -27.43 -1.30
CA VAL A 460 -3.84 -27.82 -0.90
C VAL A 460 -4.45 -26.83 0.10
N ARG A 461 -3.69 -26.35 1.11
CA ARG A 461 -4.18 -25.32 2.05
C ARG A 461 -4.44 -23.98 1.37
N LYS A 462 -3.54 -23.56 0.49
CA LYS A 462 -3.56 -22.26 -0.22
C LYS A 462 -4.45 -22.24 -1.47
N LYS A 463 -4.97 -23.40 -1.90
CA LYS A 463 -5.72 -23.61 -3.15
C LYS A 463 -4.91 -23.30 -4.42
N VAL A 464 -3.59 -23.54 -4.35
CA VAL A 464 -2.66 -23.44 -5.48
C VAL A 464 -2.81 -24.69 -6.37
N PRO A 465 -2.90 -24.55 -7.71
CA PRO A 465 -3.00 -25.66 -8.65
C PRO A 465 -1.82 -26.64 -8.59
N LEU A 466 -2.15 -27.91 -8.80
CA LEU A 466 -1.23 -29.04 -8.83
C LEU A 466 -1.41 -29.78 -10.18
N ALA A 467 -0.51 -29.52 -11.13
CA ALA A 467 -0.60 -30.03 -12.49
C ALA A 467 0.20 -31.33 -12.74
N ASP A 468 1.09 -31.72 -11.83
CA ASP A 468 2.01 -32.85 -12.00
C ASP A 468 1.45 -34.17 -11.41
N ALA A 469 1.68 -35.28 -12.11
CA ALA A 469 1.39 -36.63 -11.63
C ALA A 469 2.15 -37.03 -10.36
N ILE A 470 3.29 -36.38 -10.06
CA ILE A 470 3.98 -36.49 -8.75
C ILE A 470 3.02 -36.17 -7.61
N PHE A 471 2.14 -35.17 -7.75
CA PHE A 471 1.27 -34.75 -6.65
C PHE A 471 0.18 -35.78 -6.33
N ASN A 472 -0.19 -36.64 -7.27
CA ASN A 472 -1.10 -37.78 -7.00
C ASN A 472 -0.47 -38.82 -6.06
N ILE A 473 0.87 -39.00 -6.08
CA ILE A 473 1.56 -39.88 -5.12
C ILE A 473 1.94 -39.13 -3.83
N MET A 474 2.17 -37.82 -3.88
CA MET A 474 2.30 -37.00 -2.66
C MET A 474 1.00 -36.94 -1.84
N MET A 475 -0.18 -36.98 -2.48
CA MET A 475 -1.47 -37.14 -1.82
C MET A 475 -1.53 -38.42 -0.98
N LEU A 476 -1.32 -39.59 -1.61
CA LEU A 476 -1.36 -40.87 -0.90
C LEU A 476 -0.33 -40.92 0.24
N LEU A 477 0.88 -40.42 0.01
CA LEU A 477 1.90 -40.31 1.06
C LEU A 477 1.46 -39.36 2.19
N SER A 478 0.85 -38.22 1.87
CA SER A 478 0.32 -37.25 2.83
C SER A 478 -0.74 -37.84 3.76
N ASP A 479 -1.59 -38.75 3.28
CA ASP A 479 -2.67 -39.36 4.06
C ASP A 479 -2.14 -40.31 5.18
N THR A 480 -0.88 -40.72 5.10
CA THR A 480 -0.22 -41.60 6.09
C THR A 480 0.47 -40.85 7.23
N MET A 481 0.23 -39.54 7.35
CA MET A 481 0.82 -38.65 8.35
C MET A 481 -0.16 -37.62 8.92
N ASP A 482 0.03 -37.22 10.18
CA ASP A 482 -0.74 -36.11 10.79
C ASP A 482 -0.37 -34.72 10.23
N SER A 483 -1.02 -33.64 10.72
CA SER A 483 -0.72 -32.25 10.30
C SER A 483 0.73 -31.82 10.59
N LYS A 484 1.42 -32.53 11.50
CA LYS A 484 2.79 -32.27 11.95
C LYS A 484 3.81 -33.23 11.34
N TYR A 485 3.42 -33.98 10.30
CA TYR A 485 4.22 -34.95 9.56
C TYR A 485 4.69 -36.16 10.39
N ASN A 486 4.05 -36.46 11.52
CA ASN A 486 4.25 -37.72 12.23
C ASN A 486 3.56 -38.85 11.46
N ILE A 487 4.26 -39.96 11.25
CA ILE A 487 3.75 -41.13 10.51
C ILE A 487 2.70 -41.82 11.37
N THR A 488 1.47 -41.90 10.87
CA THR A 488 0.31 -42.50 11.56
C THR A 488 0.07 -43.95 11.13
N ASP A 489 0.37 -44.28 9.86
CA ASP A 489 0.39 -45.66 9.34
C ASP A 489 1.76 -45.98 8.72
N THR A 490 2.60 -46.67 9.47
CA THR A 490 3.94 -47.12 9.03
C THR A 490 3.89 -48.14 7.89
N GLY A 491 2.80 -48.90 7.74
CA GLY A 491 2.63 -49.87 6.66
C GLY A 491 2.39 -49.16 5.33
N SER A 492 1.32 -48.36 5.26
CA SER A 492 0.97 -47.60 4.06
C SER A 492 2.02 -46.53 3.73
N TYR A 493 2.64 -45.89 4.73
CA TYR A 493 3.73 -44.93 4.51
C TYR A 493 4.89 -45.58 3.74
N ASN A 494 5.35 -46.78 4.14
CA ASN A 494 6.48 -47.42 3.47
C ASN A 494 6.15 -47.85 2.02
N ASP A 495 4.93 -48.34 1.76
CA ASP A 495 4.49 -48.67 0.40
C ASP A 495 4.36 -47.41 -0.47
N PHE A 496 3.68 -46.37 0.01
CA PHE A 496 3.50 -45.13 -0.76
C PHE A 496 4.80 -44.36 -0.94
N TYR A 497 5.73 -44.39 0.01
CA TYR A 497 7.08 -43.85 -0.17
C TYR A 497 7.84 -44.65 -1.23
N GLN A 498 7.72 -45.97 -1.27
CA GLN A 498 8.34 -46.79 -2.32
C GLN A 498 7.73 -46.53 -3.70
N ARG A 499 6.41 -46.29 -3.77
CA ARG A 499 5.73 -45.83 -4.99
C ARG A 499 6.21 -44.43 -5.41
N ALA A 500 6.48 -43.52 -4.46
CA ALA A 500 7.04 -42.20 -4.74
C ALA A 500 8.45 -42.32 -5.36
N ILE A 501 9.35 -43.10 -4.76
CA ILE A 501 10.68 -43.42 -5.33
C ILE A 501 10.54 -43.95 -6.77
N ASN A 502 9.62 -44.89 -6.98
CA ASN A 502 9.36 -45.49 -8.30
C ASN A 502 8.68 -44.53 -9.30
N ALA A 503 8.10 -43.42 -8.84
CA ALA A 503 7.55 -42.37 -9.69
C ALA A 503 8.64 -41.36 -10.07
N PHE A 504 9.39 -40.84 -9.09
CA PHE A 504 10.49 -39.91 -9.33
C PHE A 504 11.57 -40.51 -10.24
N LYS A 505 11.95 -41.79 -10.05
CA LYS A 505 12.97 -42.44 -10.90
C LYS A 505 12.55 -42.71 -12.35
N LYS A 506 11.31 -42.38 -12.75
CA LYS A 506 10.88 -42.35 -14.16
C LYS A 506 11.16 -41.01 -14.84
N ILE A 507 11.48 -39.98 -14.08
CA ILE A 507 11.79 -38.63 -14.58
C ILE A 507 13.31 -38.54 -14.69
N ASP A 508 13.82 -38.23 -15.89
CA ASP A 508 15.26 -38.24 -16.19
C ASP A 508 16.11 -37.32 -15.28
N PHE A 509 15.50 -36.33 -14.63
CA PHE A 509 16.18 -35.46 -13.67
C PHE A 509 16.49 -36.13 -12.32
N TYR A 510 15.56 -36.92 -11.75
CA TYR A 510 15.72 -37.56 -10.43
C TYR A 510 16.23 -39.01 -10.51
N LYS A 511 16.29 -39.59 -11.72
CA LYS A 511 16.60 -41.00 -12.01
C LYS A 511 17.80 -41.55 -11.25
N ASP A 512 18.90 -40.79 -11.23
CA ASP A 512 20.19 -41.20 -10.67
C ASP A 512 20.40 -40.73 -9.21
N PHE A 513 19.40 -40.09 -8.60
CA PHE A 513 19.47 -39.63 -7.20
C PHE A 513 19.44 -40.83 -6.24
N GLN A 514 20.30 -40.78 -5.22
CA GLN A 514 20.41 -41.84 -4.21
C GLN A 514 19.29 -41.73 -3.17
N GLU A 515 18.94 -42.87 -2.59
CA GLU A 515 17.85 -43.00 -1.61
C GLU A 515 18.34 -43.86 -0.45
N SER A 516 18.06 -43.41 0.77
CA SER A 516 18.44 -44.08 1.99
C SER A 516 17.21 -44.32 2.86
N PRO A 517 16.86 -45.58 3.17
CA PRO A 517 15.69 -45.89 4.01
C PRO A 517 15.69 -45.22 5.39
N SER A 518 16.85 -44.87 5.96
CA SER A 518 16.94 -44.11 7.22
C SER A 518 16.61 -42.62 7.09
N ALA A 519 16.64 -42.07 5.86
CA ALA A 519 16.27 -40.70 5.54
C ALA A 519 14.76 -40.52 5.25
N ARG A 520 13.96 -41.61 5.26
CA ARG A 520 12.49 -41.59 5.11
C ARG A 520 11.77 -41.05 6.35
N ASN A 521 12.23 -39.93 6.92
CA ASN A 521 11.89 -39.48 8.27
C ASN A 521 11.13 -38.14 8.36
N MET A 522 11.07 -37.33 7.29
CA MET A 522 10.39 -36.02 7.24
C MET A 522 10.85 -35.01 8.33
N ASN A 523 12.12 -35.06 8.74
CA ASN A 523 12.63 -34.25 9.85
C ASN A 523 12.53 -32.73 9.62
N THR A 524 12.75 -32.24 8.39
CA THR A 524 12.68 -30.81 8.07
C THR A 524 11.23 -30.33 8.18
N ASN A 525 10.31 -31.11 7.60
CA ASN A 525 8.88 -30.81 7.63
C ASN A 525 8.31 -30.85 9.05
N LYS A 526 8.69 -31.86 9.85
CA LYS A 526 8.34 -31.96 11.28
C LYS A 526 8.83 -30.76 12.08
N ASN A 527 10.07 -30.32 11.86
CA ASN A 527 10.63 -29.18 12.58
C ASN A 527 9.89 -27.87 12.27
N LEU A 528 9.52 -27.63 11.01
CA LEU A 528 8.75 -26.45 10.59
C LEU A 528 7.29 -26.50 11.08
N ALA A 529 6.63 -27.65 10.97
CA ALA A 529 5.22 -27.81 11.33
C ALA A 529 4.95 -28.00 12.84
N LYS A 530 5.99 -28.18 13.67
CA LYS A 530 5.90 -28.51 15.10
C LYS A 530 4.91 -27.63 15.89
N THR A 531 4.91 -26.33 15.63
CA THR A 531 4.05 -25.33 16.29
C THR A 531 2.93 -24.80 15.39
N CYS A 532 2.56 -25.52 14.34
CA CYS A 532 1.30 -25.29 13.63
C CYS A 532 0.19 -26.15 14.27
N GLU A 533 -1.05 -25.81 14.00
CA GLU A 533 -2.25 -26.53 14.45
C GLU A 533 -2.82 -27.33 13.27
#